data_AF-A0A822E6B1-F1
#
_entry.id   AF-A0A822E6B1-F1
#
_cell.length_a   1.000
_cell.length_b   1.000
_cell.length_c   1.000
_cell.angle_alpha   90.00
_cell.angle_beta   90.00
_cell.angle_gamma   90.00
#
_symmetry.space_group_name_H-M   'P 1'
#
loop_
_entity.id
_entity.type
_entity.pdbx_description
1 polymer ?
#
loop_
_entity_poly.entity_id
_entity_poly.type
_entity_poly.pdbx_seq_one_letter_code
_entity_poly.pdbx_strand_id
1 'polypeptide(L)'
;VWTYALGTLDNPIADAIYHEFHHVLLFPYWDAKRWLADDYYQSLVPLLPYQSTLRQYTIENRTETTLGQFFGFIESLSACQTYRKQNGEQVYHDMLAKLRQKLIQSYTKTKFQNNHDETIDFDSIKMTVSNPIRLYLMEKLQMKKFH
;
A
#
# COMPACT_ATOMS: atom_id res chain seq x y z
N VAL A 1 8.91 0.74 7.05
CA VAL A 1 9.29 0.77 5.60
C VAL A 1 8.03 0.55 4.80
N TRP A 2 7.68 1.46 3.90
CA TRP A 2 6.58 1.26 2.95
C TRP A 2 6.98 0.21 1.93
N THR A 3 6.08 -0.73 1.61
CA THR A 3 6.39 -1.87 0.74
C THR A 3 5.73 -1.69 -0.62
N TYR A 4 6.12 -2.50 -1.61
CA TYR A 4 5.55 -2.46 -2.95
C TYR A 4 4.14 -3.08 -3.03
N ALA A 5 3.74 -3.82 -2.00
CA ALA A 5 2.41 -4.39 -1.88
C ALA A 5 1.38 -3.34 -1.45
N LEU A 6 0.14 -3.50 -1.88
CA LEU A 6 -0.97 -2.75 -1.29
C LEU A 6 -1.13 -3.20 0.17
N GLY A 7 -0.85 -2.29 1.11
CA GLY A 7 -1.14 -2.50 2.52
C GLY A 7 -2.63 -2.37 2.82
N THR A 8 -3.07 -3.03 3.89
CA THR A 8 -4.42 -2.87 4.45
C THR A 8 -4.42 -1.88 5.60
N LEU A 9 -5.55 -1.20 5.78
CA LEU A 9 -5.79 -0.28 6.89
C LEU A 9 -6.58 -0.98 8.00
N ASP A 10 -6.32 -0.60 9.25
CA ASP A 10 -6.98 -1.14 10.44
C ASP A 10 -8.47 -0.81 10.58
N ASN A 11 -8.95 0.19 9.84
CA ASN A 11 -10.36 0.54 9.76
C ASN A 11 -10.96 0.03 8.44
N PRO A 12 -11.92 -0.92 8.47
CA PRO A 12 -12.46 -1.53 7.25
C PRO A 12 -13.09 -0.56 6.24
N ILE A 13 -13.68 0.55 6.72
CA ILE A 13 -14.28 1.56 5.83
C ILE A 13 -13.17 2.34 5.14
N ALA A 14 -12.14 2.76 5.88
CA ALA A 14 -10.96 3.41 5.30
C ALA A 14 -10.23 2.48 4.34
N ASP A 15 -10.08 1.20 4.68
CA ASP A 15 -9.47 0.18 3.85
C ASP A 15 -10.19 0.04 2.50
N ALA A 16 -11.53 -0.05 2.52
CA ALA A 16 -12.33 -0.09 1.31
C ALA A 16 -12.18 1.18 0.45
N ILE A 17 -12.15 2.37 1.08
CA ILE A 17 -11.93 3.64 0.39
C ILE A 17 -10.54 3.65 -0.27
N TYR A 18 -9.51 3.22 0.45
CA TYR A 18 -8.15 3.17 -0.06
C TYR A 18 -8.00 2.14 -1.19
N HIS A 19 -8.64 0.97 -1.05
CA HIS A 19 -8.67 -0.05 -2.08
C HIS A 19 -9.36 0.45 -3.36
N GLU A 20 -10.51 1.11 -3.26
CA GLU A 20 -11.19 1.73 -4.41
C GLU A 20 -10.29 2.77 -5.08
N PHE A 21 -9.68 3.66 -4.29
CA PHE A 21 -8.74 4.66 -4.78
C PHE A 21 -7.56 4.02 -5.55
N HIS A 22 -6.95 2.98 -4.98
CA HIS A 22 -5.77 2.33 -5.54
C HIS A 22 -6.08 1.45 -6.77
N HIS A 23 -7.10 0.59 -6.67
CA HIS A 23 -7.42 -0.43 -7.68
C HIS A 23 -8.44 -0.02 -8.72
N VAL A 24 -9.18 1.06 -8.50
CA VAL A 24 -10.15 1.56 -9.49
C VAL A 24 -9.65 2.86 -10.08
N LEU A 25 -9.37 3.87 -9.26
CA LEU A 25 -9.01 5.20 -9.75
C LEU A 25 -7.57 5.28 -10.27
N LEU A 26 -6.60 4.76 -9.51
CA LEU A 26 -5.19 4.80 -9.91
C LEU A 26 -4.77 3.68 -10.87
N PHE A 27 -5.60 2.64 -11.04
CA PHE A 27 -5.25 1.48 -11.86
C PHE A 27 -4.73 1.81 -13.26
N PRO A 28 -5.36 2.72 -14.04
CA PRO A 28 -4.90 3.08 -15.38
C PRO A 28 -3.57 3.86 -15.41
N TYR A 29 -3.10 4.34 -14.27
CA TYR A 29 -1.95 5.22 -14.14
C TYR A 29 -0.69 4.52 -13.58
N TRP A 30 -0.80 3.24 -13.20
CA TRP A 30 0.36 2.43 -12.84
C TRP A 30 1.22 2.13 -14.07
N ASP A 31 2.54 2.10 -13.87
CA ASP A 31 3.45 1.63 -14.91
C ASP A 31 3.19 0.13 -15.15
N ALA A 32 2.95 -0.25 -16.41
CA ALA A 32 2.69 -1.63 -16.79
C ALA A 32 3.80 -2.59 -16.32
N LYS A 33 5.05 -2.13 -16.17
CA LYS A 33 6.19 -2.92 -15.69
C LYS A 33 6.09 -3.27 -14.19
N ARG A 34 5.22 -2.61 -13.43
CA ARG A 34 5.01 -2.87 -12.00
C ARG A 34 4.26 -4.18 -11.72
N TRP A 35 3.69 -4.81 -12.75
CA TRP A 35 2.91 -6.04 -12.60
C TRP A 35 3.62 -7.16 -11.81
N LEU A 36 4.95 -7.26 -11.92
CA LEU A 36 5.79 -8.20 -11.15
C LEU A 36 5.89 -7.86 -9.66
N ALA A 37 5.80 -6.58 -9.29
CA ALA A 37 5.75 -6.21 -7.89
C ALA A 37 4.34 -6.45 -7.32
N ASP A 38 3.31 -6.16 -8.13
CA ASP A 38 1.91 -6.31 -7.73
C ASP A 38 1.49 -7.78 -7.57
N ASP A 39 2.08 -8.70 -8.34
CA ASP A 39 1.90 -10.15 -8.18
C ASP A 39 2.83 -10.78 -7.13
N TYR A 40 3.53 -9.95 -6.34
CA TYR A 40 4.53 -10.38 -5.36
C TYR A 40 5.65 -11.24 -5.98
N TYR A 41 6.06 -10.92 -7.21
CA TYR A 41 7.04 -11.65 -8.01
C TYR A 41 6.69 -13.12 -8.23
N GLN A 42 5.41 -13.49 -8.04
CA GLN A 42 4.97 -14.87 -8.14
C GLN A 42 5.23 -15.43 -9.54
N SER A 43 5.07 -14.63 -10.58
CA SER A 43 5.33 -15.05 -11.95
C SER A 43 6.81 -15.29 -12.24
N LEU A 44 7.74 -14.85 -11.39
CA LEU A 44 9.16 -15.18 -11.50
C LEU A 44 9.53 -16.52 -10.84
N VAL A 45 8.67 -17.08 -9.98
CA VAL A 45 8.95 -18.32 -9.25
C VAL A 45 9.44 -19.47 -10.16
N PRO A 46 8.83 -19.72 -11.34
CA PRO A 46 9.32 -20.76 -12.26
C PRO A 46 10.71 -20.48 -12.88
N LEU A 47 11.21 -19.25 -12.77
CA LEU A 47 12.52 -18.83 -13.30
C LEU A 47 13.59 -18.72 -12.21
N LEU A 48 13.21 -18.83 -10.94
CA LEU A 48 14.15 -18.72 -9.82
C LEU A 48 15.12 -19.92 -9.80
N PRO A 49 16.42 -19.68 -9.51
CA PRO A 49 17.40 -20.76 -9.36
C PRO A 49 17.12 -21.59 -8.09
N TYR A 50 17.61 -22.82 -8.04
CA TYR A 50 17.49 -23.69 -6.84
C TYR A 50 16.04 -23.96 -6.40
N GLN A 51 15.14 -24.21 -7.34
CA GLN A 51 13.72 -24.50 -7.04
C GLN A 51 13.52 -25.62 -6.02
N SER A 52 14.41 -26.61 -5.98
CA SER A 52 14.36 -27.73 -5.03
C SER A 52 14.51 -27.30 -3.57
N THR A 53 15.08 -26.12 -3.30
CA THR A 53 15.26 -25.57 -1.95
C THR A 53 14.44 -24.31 -1.73
N LEU A 54 13.56 -23.96 -2.69
CA LEU A 54 12.71 -22.78 -2.58
C LEU A 54 11.74 -22.92 -1.42
N ARG A 55 11.75 -21.91 -0.54
CA ARG A 55 10.77 -21.74 0.53
C ARG A 55 10.12 -20.37 0.39
N GLN A 56 8.80 -20.36 0.41
CA GLN A 56 8.01 -19.15 0.39
C GLN A 56 7.53 -18.82 1.81
N TYR A 57 7.73 -17.59 2.23
CA TYR A 57 7.19 -17.06 3.48
C TYR A 57 6.37 -15.81 3.19
N THR A 58 5.32 -15.58 3.97
CA THR A 58 4.66 -14.28 4.02
C THR A 58 4.85 -13.75 5.43
N ILE A 59 5.50 -12.60 5.56
CA ILE A 59 5.57 -11.86 6.82
C ILE A 59 4.66 -10.65 6.70
N GLU A 60 4.08 -10.23 7.82
CA GLU A 60 3.26 -9.02 7.88
C GLU A 60 4.06 -7.92 8.59
N ASN A 61 4.32 -6.82 7.89
CA ASN A 61 4.88 -5.62 8.50
C ASN A 61 3.73 -4.70 8.92
N ARG A 62 3.52 -4.56 10.23
CA ARG A 62 2.55 -3.62 10.81
C ARG A 62 3.26 -2.35 11.22
N THR A 63 2.79 -1.22 10.72
CA THR A 63 3.36 0.10 11.02
C THR A 63 2.28 0.98 11.62
N GLU A 64 2.49 1.41 12.87
CA GLU A 64 1.72 2.49 13.48
C GLU A 64 2.14 3.82 12.89
N THR A 65 1.18 4.63 12.47
CA THR A 65 1.41 5.90 11.80
C THR A 65 0.23 6.85 12.01
N THR A 66 0.30 8.03 11.43
CA THR A 66 -0.81 8.99 11.40
C THR A 66 -1.42 9.03 10.01
N LEU A 67 -2.70 9.43 9.92
CA LEU A 67 -3.37 9.62 8.64
C LEU A 67 -2.62 10.64 7.77
N GLY A 68 -2.06 11.69 8.40
CA GLY A 68 -1.04 12.59 7.87
C GLY A 68 0.08 11.94 7.09
N GLN A 69 0.87 11.13 7.80
CA GLN A 69 2.02 10.42 7.25
C GLN A 69 1.61 9.43 6.15
N PHE A 70 0.50 8.73 6.33
CA PHE A 70 -0.05 7.83 5.32
C PHE A 70 -0.44 8.58 4.04
N PHE A 71 -1.01 9.78 4.16
CA PHE A 71 -1.35 10.60 3.01
C PHE A 71 -0.12 11.10 2.26
N GLY A 72 0.93 11.49 2.98
CA GLY A 72 2.24 11.80 2.38
C GLY A 72 2.82 10.61 1.60
N PHE A 73 2.61 9.38 2.09
CA PHE A 73 2.94 8.17 1.33
C PHE A 73 2.09 8.03 0.05
N ILE A 74 0.77 8.24 0.12
CA ILE A 74 -0.11 8.20 -1.07
C ILE A 74 0.34 9.19 -2.14
N GLU A 75 0.71 10.41 -1.76
CA GLU A 75 1.20 11.42 -2.70
C GLU A 75 2.50 10.99 -3.38
N SER A 76 3.34 10.20 -2.70
CA SER A 76 4.60 9.69 -3.26
C SER A 76 4.42 8.56 -4.29
N LEU A 77 3.22 8.00 -4.43
CA LEU A 77 2.96 6.92 -5.38
C LEU A 77 3.15 7.38 -6.83
N SER A 78 3.85 6.57 -7.63
CA SER A 78 4.12 6.91 -9.04
C SER A 78 2.84 7.04 -9.87
N ALA A 79 1.78 6.29 -9.55
CA ALA A 79 0.47 6.46 -10.19
C ALA A 79 -0.18 7.81 -9.87
N CYS A 80 -0.02 8.34 -8.65
CA CYS A 80 -0.47 9.69 -8.31
C CYS A 80 0.25 10.75 -9.16
N GLN A 81 1.58 10.62 -9.32
CA GLN A 81 2.36 11.53 -10.16
C GLN A 81 1.99 11.42 -11.65
N THR A 82 1.70 10.21 -12.12
CA THR A 82 1.22 9.97 -13.48
C THR A 82 -0.17 10.56 -13.71
N TYR A 83 -1.09 10.35 -12.76
CA TYR A 83 -2.42 10.97 -12.76
C TYR A 83 -2.32 12.49 -12.83
N ARG A 84 -1.48 13.09 -11.97
CA ARG A 84 -1.23 14.54 -11.93
C ARG A 84 -0.75 15.06 -13.27
N LYS A 85 0.21 14.38 -13.89
CA LYS A 85 0.75 14.78 -15.21
C LYS A 85 -0.31 14.72 -16.32
N GLN A 86 -1.19 13.73 -16.29
CA GLN A 86 -2.19 13.51 -17.34
C GLN A 86 -3.45 14.39 -17.18
N ASN A 87 -3.86 14.67 -15.95
CA ASN A 87 -5.12 15.38 -15.66
C ASN A 87 -4.94 16.83 -15.21
N GLY A 88 -3.72 17.25 -14.85
CA GLY A 88 -3.40 18.58 -14.39
C GLY A 88 -3.48 18.76 -12.86
N GLU A 89 -2.89 19.85 -12.38
CA GLU A 89 -2.68 20.12 -10.95
C GLU A 89 -3.99 20.24 -10.16
N GLN A 90 -4.97 20.99 -10.69
CA GLN A 90 -6.22 21.22 -9.99
C GLN A 90 -7.02 19.92 -9.79
N VAL A 91 -7.10 19.10 -10.84
CA VAL A 91 -7.83 17.82 -10.77
C VAL A 91 -7.15 16.86 -9.80
N TYR A 92 -5.81 16.85 -9.77
CA TYR A 92 -5.04 16.10 -8.79
C TYR A 92 -5.34 16.54 -7.35
N HIS A 93 -5.33 17.84 -7.08
CA HIS A 93 -5.66 18.36 -5.75
C HIS A 93 -7.10 18.07 -5.33
N ASP A 94 -8.07 18.20 -6.24
CA ASP A 94 -9.48 17.88 -5.96
C ASP A 94 -9.66 16.39 -5.64
N MET A 95 -8.95 15.52 -6.35
CA MET A 95 -8.95 14.07 -6.12
C MET A 95 -8.36 13.73 -4.74
N LEU A 96 -7.22 14.34 -4.37
CA LEU A 96 -6.63 14.16 -3.05
C LEU A 96 -7.52 14.72 -1.93
N ALA A 97 -8.11 15.91 -2.11
CA ALA A 97 -9.01 16.51 -1.14
C ALA A 97 -10.21 15.60 -0.85
N LYS A 98 -10.79 14.99 -1.90
CA LYS A 98 -11.90 14.02 -1.77
C LYS A 98 -11.46 12.77 -1.01
N LEU A 99 -10.30 12.19 -1.36
CA LEU A 99 -9.76 11.03 -0.64
C LEU A 99 -9.55 11.35 0.84
N ARG A 100 -8.90 12.48 1.12
CA ARG A 100 -8.62 12.97 2.48
C ARG A 100 -9.91 13.09 3.29
N GLN A 101 -10.93 13.74 2.74
CA GLN A 101 -12.22 13.91 3.42
C GLN A 101 -12.87 12.57 3.75
N LYS A 102 -12.88 11.62 2.79
CA LYS A 102 -13.45 10.27 3.00
C LYS A 102 -12.71 9.51 4.11
N LEU A 103 -11.38 9.56 4.13
CA LEU A 103 -10.56 8.90 5.16
C LEU A 103 -10.74 9.54 6.54
N ILE A 104 -10.79 10.87 6.63
CA ILE A 104 -11.10 11.55 7.89
C ILE A 104 -12.44 11.04 8.42
N GLN A 105 -13.48 11.06 7.58
CA GLN A 105 -14.81 10.62 7.99
C GLN A 105 -14.86 9.16 8.45
N SER A 106 -14.10 8.24 7.87
CA SER A 106 -14.09 6.83 8.31
C SER A 106 -13.46 6.66 9.69
N TYR A 107 -12.41 7.43 10.00
CA TYR A 107 -11.75 7.37 11.31
C TYR A 107 -12.47 8.17 12.39
N THR A 108 -13.21 9.21 12.00
CA THR A 108 -13.88 10.13 12.95
C THR A 108 -15.34 9.75 13.19
N LYS A 109 -16.09 9.25 12.21
CA LYS A 109 -17.44 8.70 12.47
C LYS A 109 -17.41 7.51 13.43
N THR A 110 -16.29 6.79 13.48
CA THR A 110 -16.06 5.73 14.47
C THR A 110 -15.86 6.29 15.90
N LYS A 111 -15.49 7.58 16.03
CA LYS A 111 -15.21 8.26 17.32
C LYS A 111 -16.29 9.28 17.74
N PHE A 112 -17.07 9.84 16.81
CA PHE A 112 -18.05 10.90 17.06
C PHE A 112 -19.48 10.37 17.23
N GLN A 113 -19.70 9.61 18.31
CA GLN A 113 -20.99 9.66 18.99
C GLN A 113 -21.10 10.84 19.98
N ASN A 114 -20.02 11.59 20.23
CA ASN A 114 -20.05 12.72 21.17
C ASN A 114 -19.25 13.94 20.63
N ASN A 115 -19.97 15.07 20.54
CA ASN A 115 -19.53 16.47 20.46
C ASN A 115 -19.11 17.08 19.11
N HIS A 116 -19.66 18.27 18.86
CA HIS A 116 -19.51 19.10 17.68
C HIS A 116 -18.33 20.09 17.83
N ASP A 117 -17.69 20.36 16.69
CA ASP A 117 -16.96 21.60 16.37
C ASP A 117 -15.49 21.76 16.83
N GLU A 118 -14.72 20.67 16.80
CA GLU A 118 -13.26 20.76 16.77
C GLU A 118 -12.72 20.56 15.35
N THR A 119 -11.86 21.47 14.89
CA THR A 119 -11.05 21.27 13.69
C THR A 119 -10.20 20.02 13.88
N ILE A 120 -10.53 18.96 13.15
CA ILE A 120 -9.86 17.67 13.30
C ILE A 120 -8.44 17.79 12.77
N ASP A 121 -7.46 17.71 13.68
CA ASP A 121 -6.05 17.64 13.31
C ASP A 121 -5.78 16.30 12.61
N PHE A 122 -5.46 16.39 11.32
CA PHE A 122 -5.19 15.26 10.44
C PHE A 122 -4.00 14.41 10.90
N ASP A 123 -3.00 15.06 11.50
CA ASP A 123 -1.79 14.40 11.99
C ASP A 123 -2.03 13.72 13.35
N SER A 124 -3.13 14.01 14.02
CA SER A 124 -3.50 13.37 15.29
C SER A 124 -4.22 12.02 15.13
N ILE A 125 -4.75 11.72 13.93
CA ILE A 125 -5.50 10.49 13.67
C ILE A 125 -4.51 9.33 13.51
N LYS A 126 -4.36 8.53 14.57
CA LYS A 126 -3.55 7.30 14.55
C LYS A 126 -4.24 6.18 13.77
N MET A 127 -3.44 5.42 13.04
CA MET A 127 -3.84 4.23 12.30
C MET A 127 -2.70 3.22 12.26
N THR A 128 -3.04 1.97 11.94
CA THR A 128 -2.09 0.92 11.63
C THR A 128 -2.24 0.52 10.16
N VAL A 129 -1.11 0.46 9.45
CA VAL A 129 -1.04 -0.09 8.09
C VAL A 129 -0.35 -1.45 8.16
N SER A 130 -1.00 -2.48 7.62
CA SER A 130 -0.46 -3.83 7.55
C SER A 130 -0.05 -4.15 6.13
N ASN A 131 1.23 -4.43 5.92
CA ASN A 131 1.78 -4.72 4.60
C ASN A 131 2.27 -6.17 4.55
N PRO A 132 1.66 -7.05 3.73
CA PRO A 132 2.20 -8.37 3.51
C PRO A 132 3.47 -8.28 2.66
N ILE A 133 4.53 -8.97 3.08
CA ILE A 133 5.78 -9.11 2.33
C ILE A 133 5.97 -10.58 2.03
N ARG A 134 5.98 -10.92 0.75
CA ARG A 134 6.30 -12.27 0.28
C ARG A 134 7.80 -12.40 0.09
N LEU A 135 8.39 -13.41 0.72
CA LEU A 135 9.81 -13.72 0.66
C LEU A 135 10.01 -15.07 0.00
N TYR A 136 10.99 -15.13 -0.92
CA TYR A 136 11.44 -16.35 -1.56
C TYR A 136 12.88 -16.61 -1.10
N LEU A 137 13.06 -17.64 -0.27
CA LEU A 137 14.36 -18.05 0.25
C LEU A 137 14.81 -19.32 -0.46
N MET A 138 16.07 -19.36 -0.87
CA MET A 138 16.65 -20.44 -1.66
C MET A 138 18.08 -20.71 -1.19
N GLU A 139 18.44 -21.98 -1.13
CA GLU A 139 19.76 -22.42 -0.72
C GLU A 139 20.49 -23.12 -1.86
N LYS A 140 21.74 -22.71 -2.10
CA LYS A 140 22.63 -23.42 -3.01
C LYS A 140 23.13 -24.68 -2.32
N LEU A 141 22.66 -25.85 -2.76
CA LEU A 141 23.21 -27.12 -2.31
C LEU A 141 24.68 -27.22 -2.73
N GLN A 142 25.59 -27.33 -1.77
CA GLN A 142 26.98 -27.68 -2.07
C GLN A 142 27.04 -29.18 -2.34
N MET A 143 27.37 -29.56 -3.59
CA MET A 143 27.69 -30.95 -3.88
C MET A 143 28.93 -31.32 -3.07
N LYS A 144 28.80 -32.26 -2.13
CA LYS A 144 29.95 -32.91 -1.50
C LYS A 144 30.80 -33.50 -2.63
N LYS A 145 32.01 -32.97 -2.81
CA LYS A 145 33.00 -33.63 -3.65
C LYS A 145 33.32 -34.96 -2.98
N PHE A 146 32.89 -36.06 -3.57
CA PHE A 146 33.45 -37.36 -3.25
C PHE A 146 34.91 -37.34 -3.76
N HIS A 147 35.87 -37.51 -2.84
CA HIS A 147 37.28 -37.70 -3.13
C HIS A 147 37.58 -39.19 -3.15
#